data_AF-A0A3D3W1R3-F1
#
_entry.id   AF-A0A3D3W1R3-F1
#
_cell.length_a   1.000
_cell.length_b   1.000
_cell.length_c   1.000
_cell.angle_alpha   90.00
_cell.angle_beta   90.00
_cell.angle_gamma   90.00
#
_symmetry.space_group_name_H-M   'P 1'
#
loop_
_entity.id
_entity.type
_entity.pdbx_description
1 polymer ?
#
loop_
_entity_poly.entity_id
_entity_poly.type
_entity_poly.pdbx_seq_one_letter_code
_entity_poly.pdbx_strand_id
1 'polypeptide(L)'
;CAIPIFLLARRWSGSTTAAVWLAFAWLLYFPMHYLDIAIDLKTLRPSCYGLPALFWGIETAERRRLKTAGLCFFIALLTQEDFALITGGIGAALWCLHYRSTDQPQHRQLARWGAGLAVASVAWVLLAVLVVIPAFRDGEVVHYSRYFGDLGNSPGDLVKTALTEPTKVAAILCSQRTLLYVLVLTLPAGLLPLRKPLLLGAGLATFTMLSLIQLGNDPAGSQQTVELPPIPYHHFHAPLLPVIFWAAAAGLQSRSRSTHTGRLQRISQ
;
A
#
# COMPACT_ATOMS: atom_id res chain seq x y z
N CYS A 1 9.93 11.31 -3.23
CA CYS A 1 9.42 10.45 -2.14
C CYS A 1 10.27 10.48 -0.86
N ALA A 2 11.61 10.60 -0.91
CA ALA A 2 12.45 10.57 0.30
C ALA A 2 12.12 11.66 1.36
N ILE A 3 11.76 12.88 0.93
CA ILE A 3 11.44 13.99 1.85
C ILE A 3 10.23 13.67 2.76
N PRO A 4 9.04 13.33 2.24
CA PRO A 4 7.91 12.98 3.12
C PRO A 4 8.21 11.75 3.99
N ILE A 5 8.98 10.76 3.51
CA ILE A 5 9.43 9.61 4.32
C ILE A 5 10.26 10.07 5.52
N PHE A 6 11.25 10.93 5.30
CA PHE A 6 12.07 11.52 6.35
C PHE A 6 11.21 12.27 7.39
N LEU A 7 10.27 13.10 6.92
CA LEU A 7 9.38 13.86 7.81
C LEU A 7 8.47 12.95 8.67
N LEU A 8 7.95 11.87 8.07
CA LEU A 8 7.17 10.86 8.77
C LEU A 8 8.01 10.15 9.84
N ALA A 9 9.17 9.63 9.42
CA ALA A 9 10.06 8.85 10.28
C ALA A 9 10.55 9.67 11.46
N ARG A 10 10.89 10.95 11.24
CA ARG A 10 11.30 11.86 12.31
C ARG A 10 10.18 12.10 13.32
N ARG A 11 8.94 12.23 12.86
CA ARG A 11 7.77 12.43 13.73
C ARG A 11 7.50 11.19 14.60
N TRP A 12 7.51 10.01 13.99
CA TRP A 12 7.21 8.76 14.69
C TRP A 12 8.32 8.32 15.65
N SER A 13 9.58 8.48 15.26
CA SER A 13 10.73 8.01 16.04
C SER A 13 11.28 9.06 17.02
N GLY A 14 11.04 10.35 16.77
CA GLY A 14 11.71 11.46 17.47
C GLY A 14 13.21 11.62 17.14
N SER A 15 13.76 10.77 16.25
CA SER A 15 15.19 10.74 15.93
C SER A 15 15.46 11.14 14.48
N THR A 16 16.31 12.16 14.28
CA THR A 16 16.76 12.58 12.96
C THR A 16 17.58 11.48 12.29
N THR A 17 18.44 10.78 13.03
CA THR A 17 19.29 9.72 12.50
C THR A 17 18.47 8.55 11.95
N ALA A 18 17.46 8.10 12.70
CA ALA A 18 16.56 7.04 12.24
C ALA A 18 15.78 7.46 10.97
N ALA A 19 15.39 8.73 10.90
CA ALA A 19 14.70 9.29 9.75
C ALA A 19 15.58 9.36 8.49
N VAL A 20 16.86 9.76 8.63
CA VAL A 20 17.82 9.74 7.53
C VAL A 20 18.02 8.32 7.01
N TRP A 21 18.21 7.35 7.91
CA TRP A 21 18.41 5.96 7.50
C TRP A 21 17.20 5.37 6.77
N LEU A 22 15.96 5.67 7.20
CA LEU A 22 14.78 5.19 6.47
C LEU A 22 14.62 5.87 5.11
N ALA A 23 14.91 7.17 5.01
CA ALA A 23 14.91 7.88 3.73
C ALA A 23 16.01 7.39 2.78
N PHE A 24 17.18 7.03 3.32
CA PHE A 24 18.25 6.40 2.56
C PHE A 24 17.88 4.99 2.11
N ALA A 25 17.24 4.20 2.98
CA ALA A 25 16.70 2.89 2.64
C ALA A 25 15.69 2.97 1.47
N TRP A 26 14.88 4.03 1.38
CA TRP A 26 14.03 4.28 0.21
C TRP A 26 14.83 4.46 -1.09
N LEU A 27 15.94 5.19 -1.05
CA LEU A 27 16.78 5.43 -2.25
C LEU A 27 17.47 4.14 -2.74
N LEU A 28 17.81 3.26 -1.81
CA LEU A 28 18.40 1.95 -2.07
C LEU A 28 17.36 0.82 -2.22
N TYR A 29 16.07 1.15 -2.16
CA TYR A 29 15.01 0.16 -2.13
C TYR A 29 14.87 -0.48 -3.52
N PHE A 30 15.41 -1.69 -3.70
CA PHE A 30 15.46 -2.36 -5.01
C PHE A 30 14.13 -2.36 -5.80
N PRO A 31 12.95 -2.64 -5.20
CA PRO A 31 11.69 -2.55 -5.93
C PRO A 31 11.37 -1.14 -6.48
N MET A 32 11.91 -0.07 -5.88
CA MET A 32 11.74 1.29 -6.38
C MET A 32 12.39 1.49 -7.75
N HIS A 33 13.42 0.72 -8.10
CA HIS A 33 14.12 0.86 -9.39
C HIS A 33 13.34 0.24 -10.56
N TYR A 34 12.35 -0.60 -10.29
CA TYR A 34 11.47 -1.21 -11.30
C TYR A 34 10.16 -0.45 -11.53
N LEU A 35 10.00 0.72 -10.91
CA LEU A 35 8.78 1.52 -11.06
C LEU A 35 8.55 2.01 -12.50
N ASP A 36 9.64 2.17 -13.26
CA ASP A 36 9.63 2.70 -14.63
C ASP A 36 10.02 1.67 -15.70
N ILE A 37 10.06 0.38 -15.33
CA ILE A 37 10.43 -0.71 -16.23
C ILE A 37 9.17 -1.50 -16.59
N ALA A 38 8.77 -1.47 -17.86
CA ALA A 38 7.71 -2.34 -18.39
C ALA A 38 8.29 -3.71 -18.80
N ILE A 39 7.40 -4.70 -18.95
CA ILE A 39 7.71 -6.06 -19.45
C ILE A 39 8.43 -6.01 -20.81
N ASP A 40 8.11 -5.02 -21.64
CA ASP A 40 8.55 -5.01 -23.04
C ASP A 40 9.39 -3.81 -23.51
N LEU A 41 9.60 -2.72 -22.72
CA LEU A 41 10.52 -1.59 -23.02
C LEU A 41 10.59 -0.61 -21.82
N LYS A 42 11.63 0.24 -21.75
CA LYS A 42 11.75 1.34 -20.76
C LYS A 42 10.80 2.50 -21.08
N THR A 43 9.50 2.31 -20.91
CA THR A 43 8.49 3.36 -21.11
C THR A 43 8.11 4.00 -19.78
N LEU A 44 8.13 5.33 -19.77
CA LEU A 44 7.68 6.16 -18.64
C LEU A 44 6.25 5.78 -18.22
N ARG A 45 6.04 5.37 -16.97
CA ARG A 45 4.69 5.00 -16.48
C ARG A 45 4.03 6.07 -15.61
N PRO A 46 2.74 6.39 -15.83
CA PRO A 46 2.00 7.35 -15.01
C PRO A 46 1.97 7.03 -13.51
N SER A 47 2.05 5.76 -13.13
CA SER A 47 2.11 5.29 -11.72
C SER A 47 3.24 5.92 -10.92
N CYS A 48 4.37 6.22 -11.56
CA CYS A 48 5.52 6.87 -10.92
C CYS A 48 5.17 8.26 -10.37
N TYR A 49 4.24 8.97 -11.02
CA TYR A 49 3.81 10.31 -10.60
C TYR A 49 2.82 10.28 -9.43
N GLY A 50 2.06 9.19 -9.28
CA GLY A 50 1.12 9.02 -8.18
C GLY A 50 1.82 8.80 -6.84
N LEU A 51 2.99 8.18 -6.85
CA LEU A 51 3.78 7.85 -5.65
C LEU A 51 4.13 9.08 -4.78
N PRO A 52 4.76 10.15 -5.31
CA PRO A 52 5.00 11.37 -4.54
C PRO A 52 3.72 11.93 -3.92
N ALA A 53 2.60 11.89 -4.64
CA ALA A 53 1.32 12.38 -4.18
C ALA A 53 0.78 11.53 -3.02
N LEU A 54 0.87 10.19 -3.09
CA LEU A 54 0.52 9.31 -1.97
C LEU A 54 1.38 9.57 -0.73
N PHE A 55 2.70 9.68 -0.88
CA PHE A 55 3.59 9.95 0.26
C PHE A 55 3.28 11.29 0.93
N TRP A 56 3.09 12.36 0.15
CA TRP A 56 2.71 13.67 0.68
C TRP A 56 1.29 13.68 1.24
N GLY A 57 0.36 12.92 0.65
CA GLY A 57 -1.00 12.74 1.13
C GLY A 57 -1.01 12.15 2.54
N ILE A 58 -0.25 11.08 2.76
CA ILE A 58 -0.08 10.46 4.09
C ILE A 58 0.57 11.46 5.07
N GLU A 59 1.68 12.10 4.68
CA GLU A 59 2.42 13.05 5.53
C GLU A 59 1.53 14.19 6.03
N THR A 60 0.79 14.80 5.11
CA THR A 60 -0.08 15.95 5.38
C THR A 60 -1.36 15.55 6.10
N ALA A 61 -1.90 14.35 5.84
CA ALA A 61 -3.02 13.78 6.59
C ALA A 61 -2.64 13.60 8.06
N GLU A 62 -1.45 13.05 8.35
CA GLU A 62 -0.95 12.94 9.72
C GLU A 62 -0.71 14.31 10.37
N ARG A 63 -0.34 15.35 9.59
CA ARG A 63 -0.28 16.75 10.09
C ARG A 63 -1.64 17.39 10.29
N ARG A 64 -2.74 16.68 10.05
CA ARG A 64 -4.11 17.21 10.06
C ARG A 64 -4.36 18.30 9.01
N ARG A 65 -3.51 18.41 7.98
CA ARG A 65 -3.70 19.33 6.85
C ARG A 65 -4.59 18.66 5.79
N LEU A 66 -5.86 18.43 6.14
CA LEU A 66 -6.78 17.58 5.38
C LEU A 66 -7.06 18.09 3.95
N LYS A 67 -7.06 19.40 3.73
CA LYS A 67 -7.23 19.99 2.38
C LYS A 67 -6.07 19.62 1.46
N THR A 68 -4.83 19.77 1.94
CA THR A 68 -3.63 19.41 1.20
C THR A 68 -3.57 17.90 0.99
N ALA A 69 -3.90 17.11 2.01
CA ALA A 69 -3.98 15.66 1.89
C ALA A 69 -4.98 15.23 0.83
N GLY A 70 -6.18 15.84 0.83
CA GLY A 70 -7.22 15.58 -0.16
C GLY A 70 -6.77 15.90 -1.58
N LEU A 71 -6.09 17.03 -1.79
CA LEU A 71 -5.51 17.38 -3.10
C LEU A 71 -4.46 16.35 -3.53
N CYS A 72 -3.56 15.94 -2.63
CA CYS A 72 -2.55 14.93 -2.93
C CYS A 72 -3.18 13.57 -3.30
N PHE A 73 -4.19 13.11 -2.55
CA PHE A 73 -4.87 11.86 -2.88
C PHE A 73 -5.69 11.96 -4.17
N PHE A 74 -6.30 13.12 -4.44
CA PHE A 74 -6.98 13.35 -5.71
C PHE A 74 -6.00 13.27 -6.89
N ILE A 75 -4.83 13.90 -6.79
CA ILE A 75 -3.77 13.78 -7.80
C ILE A 75 -3.36 12.32 -7.97
N ALA A 76 -3.18 11.57 -6.88
CA ALA A 76 -2.87 10.14 -6.95
C ALA A 76 -3.93 9.33 -7.71
N LEU A 77 -5.22 9.56 -7.44
CA LEU A 77 -6.35 8.90 -8.10
C LEU A 77 -6.43 9.18 -9.60
N LEU A 78 -5.93 10.33 -10.06
CA LEU A 78 -5.88 10.67 -11.49
C LEU A 78 -4.77 9.95 -12.25
N THR A 79 -3.81 9.31 -11.56
CA THR A 79 -2.65 8.69 -12.24
C THR A 79 -2.93 7.29 -12.74
N GLN A 80 -3.67 6.49 -11.96
CA GLN A 80 -4.05 5.13 -12.32
C GLN A 80 -5.23 4.68 -11.45
N GLU A 81 -6.10 3.83 -12.00
CA GLU A 81 -7.33 3.38 -11.36
C GLU A 81 -7.11 2.50 -10.12
N ASP A 82 -6.04 1.69 -10.10
CA ASP A 82 -5.69 0.80 -8.99
C ASP A 82 -5.17 1.55 -7.74
N PHE A 83 -4.77 2.82 -7.89
CA PHE A 83 -4.44 3.70 -6.75
C PHE A 83 -5.67 3.98 -5.86
N ALA A 84 -6.87 3.76 -6.37
CA ALA A 84 -8.08 3.80 -5.57
C ALA A 84 -8.07 2.76 -4.44
N LEU A 85 -7.53 1.56 -4.68
CA LEU A 85 -7.46 0.52 -3.64
C LEU A 85 -6.55 0.95 -2.49
N ILE A 86 -5.37 1.53 -2.80
CA ILE A 86 -4.44 1.95 -1.76
C ILE A 86 -4.93 3.19 -1.01
N THR A 87 -5.46 4.19 -1.72
CA THR A 87 -6.03 5.39 -1.10
C THR A 87 -7.22 5.04 -0.20
N GLY A 88 -8.06 4.11 -0.63
CA GLY A 88 -9.17 3.60 0.16
C GLY A 88 -8.69 2.90 1.43
N GLY A 89 -7.67 2.03 1.31
CA GLY A 89 -7.05 1.37 2.44
C GLY A 89 -6.37 2.32 3.42
N ILE A 90 -5.72 3.38 2.94
CA ILE A 90 -5.17 4.46 3.79
C ILE A 90 -6.30 5.16 4.55
N GLY A 91 -7.40 5.50 3.87
CA GLY A 91 -8.59 6.09 4.50
C GLY A 91 -9.17 5.20 5.60
N ALA A 92 -9.29 3.90 5.32
CA ALA A 92 -9.76 2.91 6.29
C ALA A 92 -8.81 2.79 7.50
N ALA A 93 -7.49 2.78 7.29
CA ALA A 93 -6.52 2.75 8.38
C ALA A 93 -6.59 4.02 9.24
N LEU A 94 -6.72 5.20 8.64
CA LEU A 94 -6.90 6.47 9.36
C LEU A 94 -8.21 6.49 10.17
N TRP A 95 -9.29 5.95 9.61
CA TRP A 95 -10.55 5.77 10.33
C TRP A 95 -10.35 4.84 11.53
N CYS A 96 -9.82 3.63 11.32
CA CYS A 96 -9.57 2.63 12.37
C CYS A 96 -8.67 3.17 13.50
N LEU A 97 -7.61 3.93 13.18
CA LEU A 97 -6.70 4.53 14.16
C LEU A 97 -7.38 5.54 15.10
N HIS A 98 -8.42 6.21 14.62
CA HIS A 98 -9.00 7.36 15.31
C HIS A 98 -10.46 7.19 15.71
N TYR A 99 -11.12 6.10 15.31
CA TYR A 99 -12.51 5.82 15.67
C TYR A 99 -12.70 5.64 17.19
N ARG A 100 -11.72 5.08 17.89
CA ARG A 100 -11.81 4.84 19.35
C ARG A 100 -11.55 6.08 20.21
N SER A 101 -10.95 7.12 19.64
CA SER A 101 -10.55 8.34 20.36
C SER A 101 -11.42 9.53 19.95
N THR A 102 -12.67 9.27 19.54
CA THR A 102 -13.61 10.27 19.03
C THR A 102 -14.07 11.31 20.06
N ASP A 103 -13.75 11.11 21.33
CA ASP A 103 -14.02 12.07 22.41
C ASP A 103 -13.33 13.41 22.16
N GLN A 104 -12.15 13.37 21.51
CA GLN A 104 -11.48 14.59 21.07
C GLN A 104 -11.96 14.99 19.67
N PRO A 105 -12.36 16.27 19.45
CA PRO A 105 -12.91 16.73 18.19
C PRO A 105 -11.94 16.55 17.01
N GLN A 106 -10.64 16.68 17.27
CA GLN A 106 -9.58 16.52 16.25
C GLN A 106 -9.50 15.07 15.73
N HIS A 107 -9.60 14.09 16.62
CA HIS A 107 -9.59 12.67 16.27
C HIS A 107 -10.85 12.28 15.51
N ARG A 108 -12.01 12.77 15.95
CA ARG A 108 -13.29 12.60 15.25
C ARG A 108 -13.26 13.16 13.83
N GLN A 109 -12.68 14.35 13.64
CA GLN A 109 -12.56 14.97 12.32
C GLN A 109 -11.72 14.11 11.37
N LEU A 110 -10.55 13.62 11.82
CA LEU A 110 -9.70 12.77 10.98
C LEU A 110 -10.31 11.39 10.73
N ALA A 111 -11.01 10.81 11.69
CA ALA A 111 -11.71 9.54 11.49
C ALA A 111 -12.81 9.67 10.42
N ARG A 112 -13.63 10.71 10.50
CA ARG A 112 -14.67 11.00 9.49
C ARG A 112 -14.07 11.28 8.12
N TRP A 113 -12.97 12.03 8.09
CA TRP A 113 -12.26 12.31 6.84
C TRP A 113 -11.65 11.05 6.23
N GLY A 114 -11.05 10.17 7.04
CA GLY A 114 -10.54 8.86 6.59
C GLY A 114 -11.64 7.96 6.05
N ALA A 115 -12.80 7.90 6.71
CA ALA A 115 -13.98 7.20 6.20
C ALA A 115 -14.47 7.81 4.87
N GLY A 116 -14.52 9.14 4.76
CA GLY A 116 -14.86 9.83 3.53
C GLY A 116 -13.89 9.53 2.39
N LEU A 117 -12.59 9.49 2.66
CA LEU A 117 -11.57 9.08 1.69
C LEU A 117 -11.79 7.63 1.24
N ALA A 118 -12.05 6.70 2.17
CA ALA A 118 -12.31 5.31 1.83
C ALA A 118 -13.52 5.15 0.91
N VAL A 119 -14.64 5.81 1.22
CA VAL A 119 -15.85 5.80 0.40
C VAL A 119 -15.61 6.45 -0.96
N ALA A 120 -14.93 7.60 -1.00
CA ALA A 120 -14.61 8.29 -2.24
C ALA A 120 -13.71 7.46 -3.16
N SER A 121 -12.74 6.73 -2.61
CA SER A 121 -11.89 5.81 -3.37
C SER A 121 -12.67 4.64 -3.95
N VAL A 122 -13.62 4.07 -3.20
CA VAL A 122 -14.52 3.03 -3.73
C VAL A 122 -15.38 3.59 -4.86
N ALA A 123 -15.96 4.78 -4.69
CA ALA A 123 -16.73 5.43 -5.75
C ALA A 123 -15.87 5.70 -6.99
N TRP A 124 -14.61 6.11 -6.80
CA TRP A 124 -13.67 6.38 -7.90
C TRP A 124 -13.33 5.13 -8.70
N VAL A 125 -12.99 4.01 -8.06
CA VAL A 125 -12.67 2.77 -8.79
C VAL A 125 -13.88 2.24 -9.55
N LEU A 126 -15.09 2.35 -8.96
CA LEU A 126 -16.32 1.96 -9.65
C LEU A 126 -16.60 2.87 -10.85
N LEU A 127 -16.43 4.18 -10.70
CA LEU A 127 -16.54 5.12 -11.82
C LEU A 127 -15.52 4.81 -12.93
N ALA A 128 -14.27 4.57 -12.55
CA ALA A 128 -13.20 4.26 -13.50
C ALA A 128 -13.49 2.98 -14.28
N VAL A 129 -13.83 1.89 -13.58
CA VAL A 129 -14.01 0.56 -14.16
C VAL A 129 -15.34 0.43 -14.92
N LEU A 130 -16.42 1.01 -14.40
CA LEU A 130 -17.77 0.81 -14.96
C LEU A 130 -18.16 1.88 -15.99
N VAL A 131 -17.55 3.06 -15.96
CA VAL A 131 -17.94 4.20 -16.80
C VAL A 131 -16.79 4.66 -17.68
N VAL A 132 -15.66 5.05 -17.07
CA VAL A 132 -14.55 5.68 -17.81
C VAL A 132 -13.92 4.69 -18.79
N ILE A 133 -13.44 3.54 -18.30
CA ILE A 133 -12.77 2.54 -19.14
C ILE A 133 -13.68 2.07 -20.29
N PRO A 134 -14.95 1.68 -20.07
CA PRO A 134 -15.85 1.28 -21.15
C PRO A 134 -16.11 2.42 -22.16
N ALA A 135 -16.26 3.67 -21.71
CA ALA A 135 -16.53 4.81 -22.59
C ALA A 135 -15.38 5.13 -23.56
N PHE A 136 -14.13 4.79 -23.20
CA PHE A 136 -12.95 5.01 -24.04
C PHE A 136 -12.52 3.76 -24.83
N ARG A 137 -13.22 2.62 -24.69
CA ARG A 137 -12.82 1.34 -25.32
C ARG A 137 -13.73 0.88 -26.45
N ASP A 138 -14.75 1.63 -26.84
CA ASP A 138 -15.66 1.32 -27.97
C ASP A 138 -16.17 -0.15 -28.01
N GLY A 139 -16.35 -0.77 -26.83
CA GLY A 139 -16.82 -2.16 -26.71
C GLY A 139 -15.75 -3.25 -26.86
N GLU A 140 -14.46 -2.92 -27.01
CA GLU A 140 -13.40 -3.92 -26.99
C GLU A 140 -13.22 -4.50 -25.57
N VAL A 141 -13.45 -5.81 -25.47
CA VAL A 141 -13.33 -6.57 -24.23
C VAL A 141 -11.88 -6.51 -23.76
N VAL A 142 -11.67 -6.01 -22.55
CA VAL A 142 -10.36 -6.05 -21.92
C VAL A 142 -9.96 -7.52 -21.77
N HIS A 143 -8.85 -7.92 -22.39
CA HIS A 143 -8.29 -9.27 -22.25
C HIS A 143 -7.68 -9.47 -20.85
N TYR A 144 -8.52 -9.46 -19.82
CA TYR A 144 -8.12 -9.76 -18.44
C TYR A 144 -7.76 -11.24 -18.25
N SER A 145 -8.16 -12.11 -19.19
CA SER A 145 -7.85 -13.55 -19.18
C SER A 145 -6.36 -13.84 -19.04
N ARG A 146 -5.49 -13.00 -19.61
CA ARG A 146 -4.02 -13.15 -19.47
C ARG A 146 -3.51 -12.83 -18.06
N TYR A 147 -4.24 -12.04 -17.29
CA TYR A 147 -3.87 -11.61 -15.94
C TYR A 147 -4.51 -12.45 -14.85
N PHE A 148 -5.72 -12.95 -15.07
CA PHE A 148 -6.46 -13.72 -14.08
C PHE A 148 -6.27 -15.23 -14.22
N GLY A 149 -5.77 -15.73 -15.35
CA GLY A 149 -5.51 -17.16 -15.55
C GLY A 149 -6.75 -17.99 -15.24
N ASP A 150 -6.60 -18.95 -14.31
CA ASP A 150 -7.68 -19.85 -13.88
C ASP A 150 -8.75 -19.18 -12.99
N LEU A 151 -8.58 -17.90 -12.64
CA LEU A 151 -9.49 -17.16 -11.76
C LEU A 151 -10.66 -16.52 -12.52
N GLY A 152 -10.59 -16.44 -13.85
CA GLY A 152 -11.69 -15.95 -14.70
C GLY A 152 -11.25 -15.00 -15.81
N ASN A 153 -12.20 -14.49 -16.59
CA ASN A 153 -11.92 -13.64 -17.76
C ASN A 153 -12.28 -12.16 -17.54
N SER A 154 -12.81 -11.81 -16.38
CA SER A 154 -13.22 -10.45 -16.03
C SER A 154 -13.04 -10.18 -14.52
N PRO A 155 -13.00 -8.90 -14.08
CA PRO A 155 -12.99 -8.56 -12.66
C PRO A 155 -14.21 -9.10 -11.90
N GLY A 156 -15.36 -9.21 -12.58
CA GLY A 156 -16.57 -9.82 -12.02
C GLY A 156 -16.40 -11.33 -11.81
N ASP A 157 -15.77 -12.03 -12.76
CA ASP A 157 -15.45 -13.45 -12.62
C ASP A 157 -14.44 -13.68 -11.51
N LEU A 158 -13.44 -12.82 -11.35
CA LEU A 158 -12.49 -12.89 -10.23
C LEU A 158 -13.23 -12.82 -8.88
N VAL A 159 -14.15 -11.87 -8.72
CA VAL A 159 -14.97 -11.72 -7.50
C VAL A 159 -15.86 -12.96 -7.31
N LYS A 160 -16.49 -13.44 -8.38
CA LYS A 160 -17.31 -14.65 -8.33
C LYS A 160 -16.49 -15.86 -7.89
N THR A 161 -15.34 -16.12 -8.51
CA THR A 161 -14.42 -17.20 -8.17
C THR A 161 -13.91 -17.08 -6.73
N ALA A 162 -13.60 -15.86 -6.26
CA ALA A 162 -13.21 -15.64 -4.88
C ALA A 162 -14.30 -16.03 -3.87
N LEU A 163 -15.57 -15.90 -4.25
CA LEU A 163 -16.72 -16.27 -3.42
C LEU A 163 -17.13 -17.75 -3.58
N THR A 164 -17.05 -18.31 -4.79
CA THR A 164 -17.47 -19.68 -5.08
C THR A 164 -16.39 -20.71 -4.84
N GLU A 165 -15.11 -20.31 -4.97
CA GLU A 165 -13.93 -21.19 -4.88
C GLU A 165 -12.84 -20.57 -3.98
N PRO A 166 -13.11 -20.33 -2.69
CA PRO A 166 -12.18 -19.65 -1.78
C PRO A 166 -10.86 -20.42 -1.58
N THR A 167 -10.86 -21.73 -1.80
CA THR A 167 -9.66 -22.57 -1.73
C THR A 167 -8.61 -22.21 -2.79
N LYS A 168 -9.03 -21.82 -4.01
CA LYS A 168 -8.12 -21.35 -5.07
C LYS A 168 -7.42 -20.07 -4.66
N VAL A 169 -8.18 -19.10 -4.13
CA VAL A 169 -7.64 -17.84 -3.61
C VAL A 169 -6.70 -18.08 -2.43
N ALA A 170 -7.10 -18.95 -1.49
CA ALA A 170 -6.28 -19.29 -0.34
C ALA A 170 -4.97 -19.98 -0.74
N ALA A 171 -4.98 -20.86 -1.74
CA ALA A 171 -3.78 -21.53 -2.24
C ALA A 171 -2.74 -20.52 -2.76
N ILE A 172 -3.19 -19.48 -3.48
CA ILE A 172 -2.29 -18.41 -3.96
C ILE A 172 -1.78 -17.58 -2.78
N LEU A 173 -2.67 -17.10 -1.90
CA LEU A 173 -2.30 -16.23 -0.78
C LEU A 173 -1.42 -16.92 0.27
N CYS A 174 -1.59 -18.22 0.49
CA CYS A 174 -0.80 -19.01 1.42
C CYS A 174 0.37 -19.76 0.76
N SER A 175 0.76 -19.38 -0.47
CA SER A 175 1.88 -19.99 -1.18
C SER A 175 3.25 -19.48 -0.70
N GLN A 176 4.28 -20.28 -0.94
CA GLN A 176 5.68 -19.87 -0.76
C GLN A 176 6.02 -18.62 -1.60
N ARG A 177 5.43 -18.49 -2.79
CA ARG A 177 5.63 -17.32 -3.67
C ARG A 177 5.11 -16.04 -3.02
N THR A 178 3.93 -16.08 -2.42
CA THR A 178 3.37 -14.93 -1.67
C THR A 178 4.22 -14.58 -0.46
N LEU A 179 4.75 -15.58 0.27
CA LEU A 179 5.68 -15.34 1.37
C LEU A 179 6.95 -14.62 0.90
N LEU A 180 7.57 -15.10 -0.18
CA LEU A 180 8.75 -14.46 -0.76
C LEU A 180 8.44 -13.04 -1.22
N TYR A 181 7.27 -12.79 -1.82
CA TYR A 181 6.86 -11.46 -2.23
C TYR A 181 6.73 -10.48 -1.04
N VAL A 182 6.14 -10.93 0.09
CA VAL A 182 6.10 -10.15 1.33
C VAL A 182 7.50 -9.87 1.86
N LEU A 183 8.38 -10.87 1.86
CA LEU A 183 9.76 -10.72 2.34
C LEU A 183 10.55 -9.74 1.47
N VAL A 184 10.45 -9.83 0.15
CA VAL A 184 11.12 -8.89 -0.77
C VAL A 184 10.67 -7.45 -0.54
N LEU A 185 9.38 -7.23 -0.22
CA LEU A 185 8.85 -5.90 0.07
C LEU A 185 9.21 -5.39 1.47
N THR A 186 9.36 -6.27 2.47
CA THR A 186 9.51 -5.84 3.88
C THR A 186 10.95 -5.92 4.40
N LEU A 187 11.76 -6.84 3.88
CA LEU A 187 13.13 -7.09 4.33
C LEU A 187 14.08 -5.92 4.05
N PRO A 188 14.05 -5.24 2.89
CA PRO A 188 14.87 -4.05 2.65
C PRO A 188 14.52 -2.87 3.58
N ALA A 189 13.30 -2.86 4.14
CA ALA A 189 12.87 -1.92 5.18
C ALA A 189 13.16 -2.44 6.60
N GLY A 190 14.01 -3.46 6.75
CA GLY A 190 14.41 -4.05 8.04
C GLY A 190 13.27 -4.73 8.80
N LEU A 191 12.22 -5.21 8.10
CA LEU A 191 11.00 -5.77 8.68
C LEU A 191 10.24 -4.80 9.62
N LEU A 192 10.59 -3.51 9.61
CA LEU A 192 9.91 -2.47 10.38
C LEU A 192 8.39 -2.37 10.09
N PRO A 193 7.90 -2.52 8.84
CA PRO A 193 6.47 -2.48 8.54
C PRO A 193 5.64 -3.46 9.37
N LEU A 194 6.20 -4.65 9.66
CA LEU A 194 5.50 -5.71 10.40
C LEU A 194 5.18 -5.33 11.85
N ARG A 195 5.88 -4.33 12.41
CA ARG A 195 5.62 -3.83 13.78
C ARG A 195 4.32 -3.05 13.89
N LYS A 196 3.74 -2.61 12.77
CA LYS A 196 2.52 -1.80 12.70
C LYS A 196 1.52 -2.44 11.74
N PRO A 197 0.94 -3.61 12.10
CA PRO A 197 0.09 -4.40 11.20
C PRO A 197 -1.17 -3.64 10.76
N LEU A 198 -1.70 -2.75 11.58
CA LEU A 198 -2.86 -1.93 11.21
C LEU A 198 -2.55 -0.98 10.04
N LEU A 199 -1.37 -0.33 10.06
CA LEU A 199 -0.94 0.55 8.98
C LEU A 199 -0.58 -0.26 7.74
N LEU A 200 0.14 -1.37 7.92
CA LEU A 200 0.46 -2.28 6.81
C LEU A 200 -0.80 -2.84 6.15
N GLY A 201 -1.85 -3.11 6.94
CA GLY A 201 -3.16 -3.55 6.48
C GLY A 201 -3.88 -2.57 5.55
N ALA A 202 -3.48 -1.29 5.52
CA ALA A 202 -3.96 -0.35 4.49
C ALA A 202 -3.62 -0.82 3.07
N GLY A 203 -2.57 -1.64 2.90
CA GLY A 203 -2.17 -2.22 1.64
C GLY A 203 -2.88 -3.52 1.29
N LEU A 204 -3.73 -4.06 2.16
CA LEU A 204 -4.24 -5.43 2.03
C LEU A 204 -5.01 -5.67 0.73
N ALA A 205 -5.98 -4.80 0.40
CA ALA A 205 -6.78 -4.95 -0.82
C ALA A 205 -5.92 -4.90 -2.09
N THR A 206 -5.00 -3.93 -2.16
CA THR A 206 -4.04 -3.80 -3.26
C THR A 206 -3.11 -5.01 -3.31
N PHE A 207 -2.60 -5.48 -2.17
CA PHE A 207 -1.71 -6.65 -2.10
C PHE A 207 -2.41 -7.90 -2.58
N THR A 208 -3.64 -8.17 -2.12
CA THR A 208 -4.44 -9.32 -2.56
C THR A 208 -4.68 -9.28 -4.07
N MET A 209 -5.10 -8.14 -4.62
CA MET A 209 -5.27 -7.99 -6.07
C MET A 209 -3.97 -8.30 -6.82
N LEU A 210 -2.85 -7.74 -6.37
CA LEU A 210 -1.54 -7.94 -6.99
C LEU A 210 -1.06 -9.40 -6.89
N SER A 211 -1.24 -10.06 -5.75
CA SER A 211 -0.91 -11.47 -5.58
C SER A 211 -1.73 -12.36 -6.50
N LEU A 212 -3.03 -12.10 -6.64
CA LEU A 212 -3.88 -12.89 -7.53
C LEU A 212 -3.48 -12.72 -9.00
N ILE A 213 -3.14 -11.50 -9.42
CA ILE A 213 -2.76 -11.21 -10.81
C ILE A 213 -1.34 -11.67 -11.14
N GLN A 214 -0.39 -11.50 -10.23
CA GLN A 214 1.03 -11.79 -10.51
C GLN A 214 1.43 -13.23 -10.17
N LEU A 215 0.83 -13.81 -9.13
CA LEU A 215 1.21 -15.13 -8.63
C LEU A 215 0.20 -16.23 -8.98
N GLY A 216 -1.02 -15.86 -9.39
CA GLY A 216 -2.05 -16.81 -9.84
C GLY A 216 -1.81 -17.38 -11.24
N ASN A 217 -0.94 -16.75 -12.03
CA ASN A 217 -0.52 -17.27 -13.34
C ASN A 217 0.63 -18.26 -13.15
N ASP A 218 0.32 -19.49 -12.75
CA ASP A 218 1.31 -20.57 -12.76
C ASP A 218 1.53 -21.05 -14.20
N PRO A 219 2.76 -21.01 -14.74
CA PRO A 219 3.09 -21.45 -16.10
C PRO A 219 3.13 -22.98 -16.23
N ALA A 220 2.30 -23.71 -15.48
CA ALA A 220 2.26 -25.18 -15.50
C ALA A 220 1.87 -25.77 -16.87
N GLY A 221 1.51 -24.93 -17.85
CA GLY A 221 1.23 -25.32 -19.23
C GLY A 221 2.03 -24.58 -20.33
N SER A 222 2.90 -23.62 -20.02
CA SER A 222 3.67 -22.88 -21.04
C SER A 222 5.13 -23.31 -21.03
N GLN A 223 5.51 -24.12 -22.03
CA GLN A 223 6.83 -24.76 -22.21
C GLN A 223 8.04 -23.82 -22.38
N GLN A 224 7.91 -22.51 -22.20
CA GLN A 224 9.03 -21.59 -22.37
C GLN A 224 8.77 -20.31 -21.59
N THR A 225 9.42 -20.16 -20.44
CA THR A 225 10.03 -18.91 -19.95
C THR A 225 10.69 -19.20 -18.61
N VAL A 226 11.94 -18.77 -18.47
CA VAL A 226 12.74 -18.76 -17.24
C VAL A 226 11.85 -18.46 -16.02
N GLU A 227 11.84 -19.30 -15.00
CA GLU A 227 11.20 -19.01 -13.71
C GLU A 227 11.86 -17.74 -13.14
N LEU A 228 11.28 -16.58 -13.44
CA LEU A 228 11.66 -15.35 -12.80
C LEU A 228 11.30 -15.52 -11.32
N PRO A 229 12.25 -15.30 -10.39
CA PRO A 229 11.95 -15.39 -8.97
C PRO A 229 10.80 -14.42 -8.63
N PRO A 230 10.00 -14.68 -7.57
CA PRO A 230 8.86 -13.85 -7.14
C PRO A 230 9.35 -12.52 -6.55
N ILE A 231 10.01 -11.75 -7.39
CA ILE A 231 10.55 -10.43 -7.17
C ILE A 231 9.64 -9.51 -7.98
N PRO A 232 9.28 -8.32 -7.46
CA PRO A 232 8.52 -7.33 -8.20
C PRO A 232 9.32 -6.84 -9.42
N TYR A 233 9.21 -7.54 -10.55
CA TYR A 233 9.95 -7.23 -11.77
C TYR A 233 9.32 -6.13 -12.63
N HIS A 234 8.20 -5.54 -12.19
CA HIS A 234 7.48 -4.50 -12.93
C HIS A 234 6.88 -3.48 -11.97
N HIS A 235 6.34 -2.39 -12.49
CA HIS A 235 5.75 -1.29 -11.74
C HIS A 235 4.53 -1.63 -10.87
N PHE A 236 3.95 -2.83 -10.94
CA PHE A 236 2.65 -3.15 -10.33
C PHE A 236 2.62 -3.03 -8.80
N HIS A 237 3.75 -3.24 -8.11
CA HIS A 237 3.85 -3.05 -6.65
C HIS A 237 3.94 -1.59 -6.23
N ALA A 238 4.08 -0.64 -7.17
CA ALA A 238 4.22 0.78 -6.87
C ALA A 238 3.22 1.29 -5.83
N PRO A 239 1.91 1.01 -5.93
CA PRO A 239 0.93 1.58 -5.01
C PRO A 239 1.11 1.07 -3.57
N LEU A 240 1.76 -0.08 -3.35
CA LEU A 240 2.00 -0.62 -1.99
C LEU A 240 3.09 0.15 -1.23
N LEU A 241 4.04 0.74 -1.95
CA LEU A 241 5.25 1.31 -1.35
C LEU A 241 4.98 2.41 -0.31
N PRO A 242 4.05 3.36 -0.52
CA PRO A 242 3.74 4.38 0.47
C PRO A 242 3.24 3.81 1.79
N VAL A 243 2.43 2.74 1.75
CA VAL A 243 1.93 2.08 2.96
C VAL A 243 3.03 1.30 3.67
N ILE A 244 3.90 0.61 2.93
CA ILE A 244 5.06 -0.10 3.49
C ILE A 244 5.95 0.88 4.26
N PHE A 245 6.29 2.02 3.66
CA PHE A 245 7.14 3.02 4.29
C PHE A 245 6.42 3.82 5.37
N TRP A 246 5.10 3.98 5.29
CA TRP A 246 4.29 4.52 6.37
C TRP A 246 4.34 3.63 7.62
N ALA A 247 4.10 2.33 7.43
CA ALA A 247 4.19 1.34 8.50
C ALA A 247 5.63 1.22 9.05
N ALA A 248 6.65 1.28 8.20
CA ALA A 248 8.06 1.28 8.61
C ALA A 248 8.40 2.49 9.48
N ALA A 249 8.00 3.70 9.06
CA ALA A 249 8.22 4.93 9.81
C ALA A 249 7.58 4.85 11.20
N ALA A 250 6.33 4.38 11.28
CA ALA A 250 5.65 4.15 12.55
C ALA A 250 6.30 3.03 13.37
N GLY A 251 6.88 2.01 12.74
CA GLY A 251 7.62 0.92 13.37
C GLY A 251 8.91 1.35 14.08
N LEU A 252 9.45 2.54 13.75
CA LEU A 252 10.59 3.15 14.44
C LEU A 252 10.22 3.80 15.79
N GLN A 253 8.93 3.89 16.11
CA GLN A 253 8.49 4.45 17.39
C GLN A 253 9.02 3.60 18.55
N SER A 254 9.95 4.17 19.31
CA SER A 254 10.41 3.56 20.57
C SER A 254 9.26 3.63 21.57
N ARG A 255 8.82 2.46 22.08
CA ARG A 255 8.10 2.45 23.36
C ARG A 255 9.13 2.85 24.41
N SER A 256 9.13 4.12 24.80
CA SER A 256 9.76 4.52 26.05
C SER A 256 9.15 3.63 27.13
N ARG A 257 9.90 2.61 27.57
CA ARG A 257 9.68 1.98 28.87
C ARG A 257 9.84 3.15 29.83
N SER A 258 8.74 3.62 30.40
CA SER A 258 8.79 4.39 31.64
C SER A 258 9.52 3.52 32.64
N THR A 259 10.84 3.67 32.72
CA THR A 259 11.64 3.16 33.80
C THR A 259 11.11 3.87 35.02
N HIS A 260 10.49 3.08 35.90
CA HIS A 260 9.97 3.48 37.18
C HIS A 260 11.14 3.87 38.10
N THR A 261 11.81 4.99 37.81
CA THR A 261 12.86 5.60 38.63
C THR A 261 12.20 6.37 39.78
N GLY A 262 11.46 5.66 40.62
CA GLY A 262 10.64 6.24 41.69
C GLY A 262 10.57 5.41 42.97
N ARG A 263 11.54 4.51 43.20
CA ARG A 263 11.52 3.61 44.38
C ARG A 263 12.80 3.57 45.21
N LEU A 264 13.75 4.49 45.02
CA LEU A 264 14.97 4.56 45.85
C LEU A 264 15.16 5.87 46.64
N GLN A 265 14.25 6.84 46.53
CA GLN A 265 14.31 8.08 47.33
C GLN A 265 13.44 8.08 48.60
N ARG A 266 12.93 6.92 49.04
CA ARG A 266 12.02 6.84 50.21
C ARG A 266 12.51 5.91 51.34
N ILE A 267 13.82 5.72 51.46
CA ILE A 267 14.45 4.96 52.58
C ILE A 267 15.53 5.82 53.28
N SER A 268 15.60 7.13 53.03
CA SER A 268 16.60 8.00 53.69
C SER A 268 16.06 9.36 54.13
N GLN A 269 14.81 9.41 54.58
CA GLN A 269 14.27 10.50 55.41
C GLN A 269 13.29 9.93 56.44
#